data_AF-A0A531KKR3-F1
#
_entry.id   AF-A0A531KKR3-F1
#
_cell.length_a   1.000
_cell.length_b   1.000
_cell.length_c   1.000
_cell.angle_alpha   90.00
_cell.angle_beta   90.00
_cell.angle_gamma   90.00
#
_symmetry.space_group_name_H-M   'P 1'
#
loop_
_entity.id
_entity.type
_entity.pdbx_description
1 polymer ?
#
loop_
_entity_poly.entity_id
_entity_poly.type
_entity_poly.pdbx_seq_one_letter_code
_entity_poly.pdbx_strand_id
1 'polypeptide(L)'
;AFDNPDLVVACVVGDGEAETGPLSAAWHSNKFLNPARDGAVLPILHLNGYKIANPTILARIPEDELRALFIGYGYEPLFVEGHDPTIMHELMATVLDDALDRIRAIQDAARHGAVALVSRPKWPMIVLRSPKGWTGPKEVDGLKTEGFWRAHQVPLSGLAENPAHLKLLEEWLKSYRPDELFDEAGAP
;
A
#
# COMPACT_ATOMS: atom_id res chain seq x y z
N ALA A 1 14.41 -12.05 0.28
CA ALA A 1 13.95 -12.89 1.41
C ALA A 1 14.60 -14.27 1.39
N PHE A 2 14.89 -14.85 0.22
CA PHE A 2 15.64 -16.12 0.14
C PHE A 2 16.94 -16.08 0.93
N ASP A 3 17.21 -17.17 1.65
CA ASP A 3 18.40 -17.38 2.48
C ASP A 3 18.67 -16.27 3.52
N ASN A 4 17.62 -15.53 3.90
CA ASN A 4 17.69 -14.47 4.90
C ASN A 4 16.52 -14.61 5.89
N PRO A 5 16.61 -15.54 6.86
CA PRO A 5 15.49 -16.00 7.68
C PRO A 5 14.85 -14.92 8.55
N ASP A 6 15.60 -13.89 8.92
CA ASP A 6 15.13 -12.84 9.84
C ASP A 6 14.62 -11.59 9.10
N LEU A 7 14.75 -11.56 7.77
CA LEU A 7 14.29 -10.43 6.96
C LEU A 7 12.79 -10.53 6.64
N VAL A 8 12.06 -9.48 6.97
CA VAL A 8 10.72 -9.21 6.43
C VAL A 8 10.81 -8.05 5.44
N VAL A 9 10.36 -8.28 4.20
CA VAL A 9 10.31 -7.24 3.16
C VAL A 9 8.89 -6.71 3.05
N ALA A 10 8.65 -5.47 3.48
CA ALA A 10 7.43 -4.74 3.14
C ALA A 10 7.50 -4.27 1.68
N CYS A 11 6.74 -4.91 0.79
CA CYS A 11 6.79 -4.66 -0.65
C CYS A 11 5.53 -3.90 -1.08
N VAL A 12 5.65 -2.59 -1.27
CA VAL A 12 4.54 -1.75 -1.76
C VAL A 12 4.43 -1.92 -3.27
N VAL A 13 3.23 -2.29 -3.73
CA VAL A 13 2.93 -2.61 -5.12
C VAL A 13 1.86 -1.66 -5.63
N GLY A 14 2.15 -0.92 -6.70
CA GLY A 14 1.15 -0.05 -7.33
C GLY A 14 0.04 -0.87 -7.98
N ASP A 15 -1.22 -0.48 -7.82
CA ASP A 15 -2.34 -1.13 -8.51
C ASP A 15 -2.26 -1.02 -10.05
N GLY A 16 -1.67 0.04 -10.59
CA GLY A 16 -1.33 0.14 -12.02
C GLY A 16 -0.12 -0.71 -12.42
N GLU A 17 0.85 -0.88 -11.51
CA GLU A 17 2.00 -1.77 -11.71
C GLU A 17 1.53 -3.22 -11.79
N ALA A 18 0.53 -3.60 -10.99
CA ALA A 18 -0.02 -4.95 -10.88
C ALA A 18 -0.59 -5.49 -12.20
N GLU A 19 -0.90 -4.61 -13.15
CA GLU A 19 -1.36 -4.97 -14.48
C GLU A 19 -0.22 -5.41 -15.42
N THR A 20 1.04 -5.22 -15.03
CA THR A 20 2.18 -5.67 -15.81
C THR A 20 2.34 -7.19 -15.73
N GLY A 21 2.77 -7.80 -16.85
CA GLY A 21 3.03 -9.24 -16.90
C GLY A 21 4.02 -9.74 -15.84
N PRO A 22 5.19 -9.08 -15.64
CA PRO A 22 6.13 -9.47 -14.60
C PRO A 22 5.52 -9.49 -13.19
N LEU A 23 4.76 -8.45 -12.81
CA LEU A 23 4.18 -8.37 -11.47
C LEU A 23 3.02 -9.37 -11.29
N SER A 24 2.18 -9.55 -12.30
CA SER A 24 1.14 -10.60 -12.29
C SER A 24 1.73 -12.00 -12.03
N ALA A 25 2.88 -12.31 -12.62
CA ALA A 25 3.59 -13.56 -12.38
C ALA A 25 4.30 -13.60 -11.00
N ALA A 26 4.79 -12.47 -10.51
CA ALA A 26 5.55 -12.38 -9.26
C ALA A 26 4.74 -12.80 -8.02
N TRP A 27 3.40 -12.74 -8.05
CA TRP A 27 2.53 -13.27 -7.00
C TRP A 27 2.72 -14.77 -6.75
N HIS A 28 3.29 -15.51 -7.70
CA HIS A 28 3.64 -16.92 -7.55
C HIS A 28 4.95 -17.18 -6.77
N SER A 29 5.72 -16.14 -6.42
CA SER A 29 6.99 -16.31 -5.70
C SER A 29 6.82 -17.01 -4.35
N ASN A 30 5.66 -16.85 -3.70
CA ASN A 30 5.34 -17.53 -2.43
C ASN A 30 5.26 -19.07 -2.54
N LYS A 31 5.22 -19.66 -3.75
CA LYS A 31 5.28 -21.12 -3.95
C LYS A 31 6.70 -21.66 -3.78
N PHE A 32 7.71 -20.81 -3.90
CA PHE A 32 9.12 -21.18 -3.79
C PHE A 32 9.73 -20.79 -2.44
N LEU A 33 9.06 -19.92 -1.69
CA LEU A 33 9.49 -19.47 -0.37
C LEU A 33 9.33 -20.59 0.67
N ASN A 34 10.41 -20.92 1.37
CA ASN A 34 10.42 -21.92 2.43
C ASN A 34 10.59 -21.25 3.81
N PRO A 35 9.54 -21.18 4.65
CA PRO A 35 9.60 -20.49 5.95
C PRO A 35 10.62 -21.09 6.94
N ALA A 36 11.08 -22.32 6.73
CA ALA A 36 12.10 -22.94 7.57
C ALA A 36 13.51 -22.36 7.38
N ARG A 37 13.79 -21.69 6.25
CA ARG A 37 15.12 -21.15 5.92
C ARG A 37 15.12 -19.73 5.36
N ASP A 38 14.01 -19.33 4.73
CA ASP A 38 13.87 -18.02 4.10
C ASP A 38 13.16 -17.04 5.05
N GLY A 39 13.34 -15.76 4.76
CA GLY A 39 12.56 -14.68 5.36
C GLY A 39 11.14 -14.63 4.81
N ALA A 40 10.49 -13.48 4.96
CA ALA A 40 9.13 -13.25 4.47
C ALA A 40 9.05 -12.01 3.57
N VAL A 41 8.05 -12.01 2.70
CA VAL A 41 7.62 -10.81 1.98
C VAL A 41 6.19 -10.52 2.43
N LEU A 42 5.93 -9.29 2.85
CA LEU A 42 4.60 -8.74 3.11
C LEU A 42 4.24 -7.81 1.95
N PRO A 43 3.48 -8.29 0.95
CA PRO A 43 3.03 -7.42 -0.12
C PRO A 43 1.95 -6.46 0.39
N ILE A 44 2.05 -5.20 -0.01
CA ILE A 44 1.07 -4.16 0.26
C ILE A 44 0.59 -3.65 -1.10
N LEU A 45 -0.57 -4.11 -1.55
CA LEU A 45 -1.20 -3.58 -2.75
C LEU A 45 -1.74 -2.18 -2.45
N HIS A 46 -1.08 -1.17 -3.01
CA HIS A 46 -1.52 0.21 -2.93
C HIS A 46 -2.63 0.47 -3.95
N LEU A 47 -3.86 0.20 -3.52
CA LEU A 47 -5.08 0.26 -4.32
C LEU A 47 -5.67 1.67 -4.31
N ASN A 48 -4.94 2.63 -4.89
CA ASN A 48 -5.37 4.03 -4.91
C ASN A 48 -6.34 4.41 -6.04
N GLY A 49 -6.63 3.44 -6.92
CA GLY A 49 -7.71 3.50 -7.89
C GLY A 49 -7.30 3.97 -9.28
N TYR A 50 -6.07 4.48 -9.46
CA TYR A 50 -5.67 5.14 -10.70
C TYR A 50 -4.18 4.99 -11.02
N LYS A 51 -3.89 4.83 -12.32
CA LYS A 51 -2.55 4.99 -12.92
C LYS A 51 -2.41 6.39 -13.54
N ILE A 52 -1.61 6.57 -14.59
CA ILE A 52 -1.30 7.90 -15.15
C ILE A 52 -2.56 8.68 -15.54
N ALA A 53 -3.40 8.09 -16.39
CA ALA A 53 -4.59 8.74 -16.95
C ALA A 53 -5.80 7.81 -17.04
N ASN A 54 -5.81 6.76 -16.21
CA ASN A 54 -6.83 5.71 -16.25
C ASN A 54 -7.07 5.16 -14.84
N PRO A 55 -8.26 4.58 -14.60
CA PRO A 55 -8.43 3.69 -13.47
C PRO A 55 -7.62 2.40 -13.63
N THR A 56 -7.45 1.68 -12.53
CA THR A 56 -6.74 0.40 -12.48
C THR A 56 -7.72 -0.77 -12.46
N ILE A 57 -7.34 -1.92 -13.04
CA ILE A 57 -8.22 -3.09 -13.15
C ILE A 57 -8.64 -3.56 -11.76
N LEU A 58 -7.67 -3.80 -10.88
CA LEU A 58 -7.92 -4.35 -9.54
C LEU A 58 -8.75 -3.43 -8.65
N ALA A 59 -8.76 -2.11 -8.90
CA ALA A 59 -9.58 -1.18 -8.14
C ALA A 59 -11.04 -1.13 -8.60
N ARG A 60 -11.37 -1.76 -9.73
CA ARG A 60 -12.71 -1.72 -10.35
C ARG A 60 -13.45 -3.05 -10.33
N ILE A 61 -12.76 -4.14 -10.01
CA ILE A 61 -13.42 -5.40 -9.72
C ILE A 61 -14.07 -5.37 -8.33
N PRO A 62 -15.14 -6.14 -8.11
CA PRO A 62 -15.72 -6.37 -6.79
C PRO A 62 -14.69 -6.87 -5.76
N GLU A 63 -14.90 -6.56 -4.48
CA GLU A 63 -13.98 -6.97 -3.41
C GLU A 63 -13.89 -8.49 -3.27
N ASP A 64 -15.00 -9.21 -3.45
CA ASP A 64 -15.04 -10.67 -3.40
C ASP A 64 -14.21 -11.30 -4.53
N GLU A 65 -14.22 -10.71 -5.73
CA GLU A 65 -13.32 -11.12 -6.82
C GLU A 65 -11.84 -10.84 -6.47
N LEU A 66 -11.53 -9.66 -5.93
CA LEU A 66 -10.16 -9.30 -5.51
C LEU A 66 -9.64 -10.24 -4.41
N ARG A 67 -10.49 -10.54 -3.42
CA ARG A 67 -10.21 -11.48 -2.34
C ARG A 67 -9.99 -12.88 -2.88
N ALA A 68 -10.87 -13.36 -3.78
CA ALA A 68 -10.75 -14.67 -4.40
C ALA A 68 -9.45 -14.80 -5.21
N LEU A 69 -9.05 -13.76 -5.94
CA LEU A 69 -7.79 -13.72 -6.70
C LEU A 69 -6.58 -13.95 -5.79
N PHE A 70 -6.43 -13.18 -4.72
CA PHE A 70 -5.27 -13.30 -3.82
C PHE A 70 -5.30 -14.57 -2.98
N ILE A 71 -6.49 -15.06 -2.58
CA ILE A 71 -6.64 -16.39 -1.99
C ILE A 71 -6.21 -17.47 -2.98
N GLY A 72 -6.56 -17.35 -4.26
CA GLY A 72 -6.12 -18.23 -5.34
C GLY A 72 -4.61 -18.22 -5.55
N TYR A 73 -3.97 -17.06 -5.38
CA TYR A 73 -2.51 -16.95 -5.29
C TYR A 73 -1.92 -17.48 -3.99
N GLY A 74 -2.73 -17.94 -3.03
CA GLY A 74 -2.26 -18.52 -1.78
C GLY A 74 -1.77 -17.47 -0.78
N TYR A 75 -2.33 -16.27 -0.83
CA TYR A 75 -2.22 -15.27 0.22
C TYR A 75 -3.49 -15.24 1.09
N GLU A 76 -3.40 -14.54 2.20
CA GLU A 76 -4.51 -14.13 3.04
C GLU A 76 -4.62 -12.60 3.00
N PRO A 77 -5.61 -12.04 2.28
CA PRO A 77 -5.74 -10.59 2.10
C PRO A 77 -6.37 -9.93 3.34
N LEU A 78 -5.64 -8.99 3.92
CA LEU A 78 -6.06 -8.11 5.00
C LEU A 78 -6.36 -6.72 4.42
N PHE A 79 -7.54 -6.18 4.68
CA PHE A 79 -7.98 -4.93 4.05
C PHE A 79 -7.82 -3.75 5.02
N VAL A 80 -7.20 -2.67 4.54
CA VAL A 80 -7.12 -1.37 5.21
C VAL A 80 -7.72 -0.35 4.26
N GLU A 81 -8.90 0.18 4.59
CA GLU A 81 -9.71 0.96 3.67
C GLU A 81 -10.29 2.20 4.33
N GLY A 82 -10.12 3.35 3.68
CA GLY A 82 -10.63 4.61 4.23
C GLY A 82 -9.92 5.83 3.67
N HIS A 83 -10.27 6.98 4.26
CA HIS A 83 -9.74 8.29 3.86
C HIS A 83 -9.57 9.25 5.04
N ASP A 84 -10.03 8.90 6.24
CA ASP A 84 -9.76 9.66 7.45
C ASP A 84 -8.41 9.24 8.02
N PRO A 85 -7.41 10.14 8.15
CA PRO A 85 -6.07 9.77 8.59
C PRO A 85 -6.04 9.12 9.97
N THR A 86 -6.79 9.65 10.94
CA THR A 86 -6.80 9.15 12.32
C THR A 86 -7.28 7.70 12.37
N ILE A 87 -8.40 7.41 11.70
CA ILE A 87 -8.94 6.04 11.61
C ILE A 87 -7.97 5.13 10.84
N MET A 88 -7.42 5.62 9.73
CA MET A 88 -6.50 4.83 8.91
C MET A 88 -5.19 4.49 9.63
N HIS A 89 -4.70 5.37 10.52
CA HIS A 89 -3.53 5.08 11.35
C HIS A 89 -3.77 3.88 12.28
N GLU A 90 -4.90 3.87 12.99
CA GLU A 90 -5.26 2.77 13.90
C GLU A 90 -5.51 1.46 13.15
N LEU A 91 -6.21 1.51 12.01
CA LEU A 91 -6.45 0.35 11.16
C LEU A 91 -5.14 -0.22 10.61
N MET A 92 -4.27 0.63 10.08
CA MET A 92 -2.98 0.19 9.53
C MET A 92 -2.08 -0.39 10.61
N ALA A 93 -2.03 0.21 11.80
CA ALA A 93 -1.26 -0.33 12.92
C ALA A 93 -1.76 -1.74 13.31
N THR A 94 -3.07 -1.88 13.50
CA THR A 94 -3.70 -3.16 13.87
C THR A 94 -3.45 -4.25 12.82
N VAL A 95 -3.62 -3.93 11.54
CA VAL A 95 -3.44 -4.90 10.45
C VAL A 95 -1.97 -5.24 10.23
N LEU A 96 -1.06 -4.28 10.40
CA LEU A 96 0.37 -4.53 10.30
C LEU A 96 0.86 -5.46 11.42
N ASP A 97 0.39 -5.24 12.66
CA ASP A 97 0.69 -6.14 13.78
C ASP A 97 0.17 -7.55 13.52
N ASP A 98 -1.10 -7.71 13.10
CA ASP A 98 -1.67 -9.02 12.74
C ASP A 98 -0.88 -9.70 11.60
N ALA A 99 -0.49 -8.96 10.57
CA ALA A 99 0.31 -9.49 9.47
C ALA A 99 1.69 -9.99 9.95
N LEU A 100 2.37 -9.23 10.80
CA LEU A 100 3.68 -9.58 11.33
C LEU A 100 3.60 -10.78 12.28
N ASP A 101 2.58 -10.86 13.13
CA ASP A 101 2.37 -11.98 14.03
C ASP A 101 2.04 -13.26 13.28
N ARG A 102 1.25 -13.18 12.19
CA ARG A 102 1.01 -14.33 11.29
C ARG A 102 2.28 -14.79 10.59
N ILE A 103 3.12 -13.87 10.12
CA ILE A 103 4.42 -14.20 9.53
C ILE A 103 5.29 -14.96 10.55
N ARG A 104 5.39 -14.45 11.78
CA ARG A 104 6.13 -15.10 12.87
C ARG A 104 5.58 -16.48 13.16
N ALA A 105 4.25 -16.62 13.31
CA ALA A 105 3.62 -17.91 13.56
C ALA A 105 3.89 -18.94 12.45
N ILE A 106 3.89 -18.52 11.18
CA ILE A 106 4.26 -19.39 10.04
C ILE A 106 5.72 -19.84 10.15
N GLN A 107 6.63 -18.92 10.45
CA GLN A 107 8.07 -19.22 10.58
C GLN A 107 8.35 -20.11 11.79
N ASP A 108 7.75 -19.84 12.95
CA ASP A 108 7.91 -20.62 14.17
C ASP A 108 7.39 -22.05 13.99
N ALA A 109 6.22 -22.20 13.37
CA ALA A 109 5.68 -23.52 13.03
C ALA A 109 6.61 -24.30 12.08
N ALA A 110 7.24 -23.62 11.12
CA ALA A 110 8.18 -24.24 10.18
C ALA A 110 9.52 -24.65 10.82
N ARG A 111 10.02 -23.86 11.78
CA ARG A 111 11.37 -23.98 12.34
C ARG A 111 11.40 -24.84 13.60
N HIS A 112 10.33 -24.80 14.41
CA HIS A 112 10.27 -25.46 15.72
C HIS A 112 9.17 -26.54 15.81
N GLY A 113 8.30 -26.65 14.81
CA GLY A 113 7.26 -27.68 14.78
C GLY A 113 7.82 -29.09 14.71
N ALA A 114 7.31 -30.00 15.56
CA ALA A 114 7.69 -31.42 15.55
C ALA A 114 7.26 -32.19 14.28
N VAL A 115 6.49 -31.54 13.40
CA VAL A 115 5.98 -32.09 12.14
C VAL A 115 6.40 -31.13 11.03
N ALA A 116 7.08 -31.65 10.00
CA ALA A 116 7.36 -30.89 8.79
C ALA A 116 6.06 -30.27 8.26
N LEU A 117 6.07 -28.99 7.86
CA LEU A 117 4.90 -28.34 7.26
C LEU A 117 4.37 -29.19 6.10
N VAL A 118 3.25 -29.88 6.33
CA VAL A 118 2.65 -30.79 5.35
C VAL A 118 2.04 -30.01 4.17
N SER A 119 1.76 -28.71 4.37
CA SER A 119 1.17 -27.84 3.36
C SER A 119 1.85 -26.46 3.34
N ARG A 120 1.84 -25.82 2.17
CA ARG A 120 2.30 -24.44 1.99
C ARG A 120 1.39 -23.49 2.77
N PRO A 121 1.93 -22.57 3.59
CA PRO A 121 1.11 -21.62 4.32
C PRO A 121 0.45 -20.60 3.39
N LYS A 122 -0.61 -19.95 3.88
CA LYS A 122 -1.15 -18.73 3.28
C LYS A 122 -0.44 -17.54 3.91
N TRP A 123 0.34 -16.82 3.11
CA TRP A 123 1.08 -15.64 3.60
C TRP A 123 0.14 -14.44 3.68
N PRO A 124 0.23 -13.58 4.71
CA PRO A 124 -0.57 -12.37 4.75
C PRO A 124 -0.14 -11.42 3.63
N MET A 125 -1.11 -10.68 3.11
CA MET A 125 -0.87 -9.52 2.25
C MET A 125 -1.88 -8.43 2.62
N ILE A 126 -1.49 -7.17 2.45
CA ILE A 126 -2.34 -6.02 2.78
C ILE A 126 -2.88 -5.44 1.48
N VAL A 127 -4.19 -5.22 1.41
CA VAL A 127 -4.83 -4.36 0.41
C VAL A 127 -5.08 -3.01 1.07
N LEU A 128 -4.28 -2.01 0.69
CA LEU A 128 -4.41 -0.63 1.17
C LEU A 128 -5.24 0.17 0.16
N ARG A 129 -6.53 0.38 0.45
CA ARG A 129 -7.42 1.20 -0.38
C ARG A 129 -7.53 2.61 0.22
N SER A 130 -6.82 3.55 -0.39
CA SER A 130 -6.84 4.97 -0.01
C SER A 130 -6.94 5.87 -1.25
N PRO A 131 -7.39 7.13 -1.15
CA PRO A 131 -7.51 8.00 -2.32
C PRO A 131 -6.15 8.31 -2.96
N LYS A 132 -6.03 8.24 -4.29
CA LYS A 132 -4.83 8.79 -4.96
C LYS A 132 -4.69 10.30 -4.69
N GLY A 133 -3.49 10.75 -4.33
CA GLY A 133 -3.27 12.15 -3.94
C GLY A 133 -3.86 12.52 -2.58
N TRP A 134 -4.05 11.52 -1.71
CA TRP A 134 -4.64 11.68 -0.39
C TRP A 134 -4.04 12.86 0.38
N THR A 135 -4.90 13.65 1.04
CA THR A 135 -4.58 14.90 1.77
C THR A 135 -4.21 16.10 0.90
N GLY A 136 -4.09 15.91 -0.42
CA GLY A 136 -3.90 16.97 -1.39
C GLY A 136 -5.15 17.78 -1.72
N PRO A 137 -5.04 18.74 -2.65
CA PRO A 137 -6.18 19.52 -3.13
C PRO A 137 -7.29 18.62 -3.66
N LYS A 138 -8.52 18.83 -3.18
CA LYS A 138 -9.69 18.05 -3.61
C LYS A 138 -10.04 18.35 -5.06
N GLU A 139 -9.95 19.62 -5.44
CA GLU A 139 -10.20 20.13 -6.79
C GLU A 139 -9.16 21.17 -7.17
N VAL A 140 -8.83 21.23 -8.47
CA VAL A 140 -8.00 22.26 -9.09
C VAL A 140 -8.68 22.66 -10.40
N ASP A 141 -8.88 23.95 -10.64
CA ASP A 141 -9.60 24.48 -11.82
C ASP A 141 -11.00 23.87 -12.03
N GLY A 142 -11.71 23.56 -10.94
CA GLY A 142 -13.03 22.92 -10.97
C GLY A 142 -13.00 21.44 -11.40
N LEU A 143 -11.82 20.83 -11.49
CA LEU A 143 -11.63 19.43 -11.82
C LEU A 143 -11.23 18.65 -10.56
N LYS A 144 -11.88 17.51 -10.34
CA LYS A 144 -11.50 16.57 -9.27
C LYS A 144 -10.03 16.15 -9.39
N THR A 145 -9.31 16.28 -8.28
CA THR A 145 -7.87 16.01 -8.17
C THR A 145 -7.60 14.86 -7.19
N GLU A 146 -7.91 15.02 -5.89
CA GLU A 146 -7.81 13.91 -4.93
C GLU A 146 -8.81 12.78 -5.30
N GLY A 147 -8.35 11.53 -5.15
CA GLY A 147 -9.10 10.34 -5.51
C GLY A 147 -9.34 10.29 -7.02
N PHE A 148 -8.40 10.82 -7.81
CA PHE A 148 -8.48 10.86 -9.26
C PHE A 148 -7.09 10.78 -9.91
N TRP A 149 -7.03 10.43 -11.20
CA TRP A 149 -5.75 10.28 -11.92
C TRP A 149 -4.98 11.60 -12.06
N ARG A 150 -5.67 12.75 -12.00
CA ARG A 150 -5.03 14.08 -12.10
C ARG A 150 -4.01 14.35 -11.01
N ALA A 151 -4.12 13.69 -9.86
CA ALA A 151 -3.12 13.76 -8.79
C ALA A 151 -1.84 12.95 -9.07
N HIS A 152 -1.67 12.35 -10.26
CA HIS A 152 -0.54 11.45 -10.52
C HIS A 152 0.83 12.13 -10.64
N GLN A 153 0.88 13.29 -11.32
CA GLN A 153 2.12 14.04 -11.50
C GLN A 153 2.09 15.28 -10.61
N VAL A 154 1.97 16.46 -11.22
CA VAL A 154 1.95 17.74 -10.52
C VAL A 154 0.51 18.26 -10.55
N PRO A 155 -0.22 18.28 -9.41
CA PRO A 155 -1.62 18.71 -9.39
C PRO A 155 -1.79 20.23 -9.55
N LEU A 156 -0.75 21.02 -9.33
CA LEU A 156 -0.74 22.49 -9.46
C LEU A 156 0.42 22.91 -10.38
N SER A 157 0.11 23.34 -11.61
CA SER A 157 1.12 23.80 -12.60
C SER A 157 1.06 25.32 -12.79
N GLY A 158 2.11 25.93 -13.36
CA GLY A 158 2.12 27.37 -13.67
C GLY A 158 2.09 28.28 -12.44
N LEU A 159 2.75 27.87 -11.35
CA LEU A 159 2.70 28.60 -10.06
C LEU A 159 3.23 30.03 -10.14
N ALA A 160 4.18 30.31 -11.05
CA ALA A 160 4.77 31.64 -11.20
C ALA A 160 3.80 32.63 -11.88
N GLU A 161 2.94 32.12 -12.76
CA GLU A 161 2.01 32.93 -13.55
C GLU A 161 0.57 32.89 -13.03
N ASN A 162 0.27 32.00 -12.08
CA ASN A 162 -1.08 31.79 -11.54
C ASN A 162 -1.13 31.98 -10.01
N PRO A 163 -1.46 33.19 -9.53
CA PRO A 163 -1.59 33.49 -8.11
C PRO A 163 -2.61 32.61 -7.37
N ALA A 164 -3.66 32.13 -8.05
CA ALA A 164 -4.65 31.24 -7.44
C ALA A 164 -4.04 29.85 -7.14
N HIS A 165 -3.21 29.32 -8.05
CA HIS A 165 -2.49 28.07 -7.79
C HIS A 165 -1.44 28.21 -6.70
N LEU A 166 -0.75 29.36 -6.64
CA LEU A 166 0.19 29.63 -5.56
C LEU A 166 -0.50 29.64 -4.19
N LYS A 167 -1.69 30.25 -4.10
CA LYS A 167 -2.49 30.25 -2.87
C LYS A 167 -2.93 28.83 -2.48
N LEU A 168 -3.39 28.02 -3.45
CA LEU A 168 -3.75 26.62 -3.18
C LEU A 168 -2.55 25.80 -2.68
N LEU A 169 -1.36 26.04 -3.22
CA LEU A 169 -0.14 25.41 -2.74
C LEU A 169 0.17 25.82 -1.29
N GLU A 170 0.08 27.11 -0.97
CA GLU A 170 0.30 27.61 0.40
C GLU A 170 -0.69 26.99 1.39
N GLU A 171 -1.98 26.97 1.05
CA GLU A 171 -3.03 26.36 1.88
C GLU A 171 -2.78 24.86 2.09
N TRP A 172 -2.39 24.14 1.04
CA TRP A 172 -2.07 22.72 1.13
C TRP A 172 -0.86 22.47 2.03
N LEU A 173 0.24 23.20 1.85
CA LEU A 173 1.43 23.05 2.69
C LEU A 173 1.15 23.39 4.17
N LYS A 174 0.40 24.47 4.43
CA LYS A 174 0.01 24.86 5.80
C LYS A 174 -0.96 23.88 6.45
N SER A 175 -1.71 23.09 5.67
CA SER A 175 -2.62 22.08 6.21
C SER A 175 -1.91 21.00 7.03
N TYR A 176 -0.61 20.74 6.76
CA TYR A 176 0.22 19.83 7.54
C TYR A 176 0.75 20.44 8.84
N ARG A 177 0.46 21.73 9.11
CA ARG A 177 0.89 22.46 10.32
C ARG A 177 2.41 22.35 10.54
N PRO A 178 3.25 22.82 9.60
CA PRO A 178 4.70 22.68 9.70
C PRO A 178 5.28 23.31 10.97
N ASP A 179 4.65 24.35 11.52
CA ASP A 179 5.07 24.99 12.78
C ASP A 179 4.93 24.07 14.01
N GLU A 180 4.16 22.98 13.92
CA GLU A 180 4.07 21.92 14.94
C GLU A 180 5.07 20.77 14.67
N LEU A 181 5.65 20.72 13.48
CA LEU A 181 6.49 19.62 12.99
C LEU A 181 7.97 19.98 12.90
N PHE A 182 8.31 21.28 12.91
CA PHE A 182 9.68 21.77 12.80
C PHE A 182 9.90 22.94 13.75
N ASP A 183 11.08 23.02 14.36
CA ASP A 183 11.52 24.17 15.14
C ASP A 183 11.98 25.35 14.24
N GLU A 184 12.36 26.47 14.87
CA GLU A 184 12.84 27.67 14.17
C GLU A 184 14.13 27.45 13.35
N ALA A 185 14.91 26.41 13.68
CA ALA A 185 16.11 26.02 12.94
C ALA A 185 15.81 25.01 11.81
N GLY A 186 14.56 24.56 11.68
CA GLY A 186 14.11 23.58 10.70
C GLY A 186 14.38 22.13 11.11
N ALA A 187 14.63 21.86 12.40
CA ALA A 187 14.77 20.50 12.92
C ALA A 187 13.38 19.91 13.25
N PRO A 188 13.12 18.61 12.97
CA PRO A 188 11.87 17.95 13.31
C PRO A 188 11.67 17.72 14.82
#